data_AF-A0A7X5L391-F1
#
_entry.id   AF-A0A7X5L391-F1
#
_cell.length_a   1.000
_cell.length_b   1.000
_cell.length_c   1.000
_cell.angle_alpha   90.00
_cell.angle_beta   90.00
_cell.angle_gamma   90.00
#
_symmetry.space_group_name_H-M   'P 1'
#
loop_
_entity.id
_entity.type
_entity.pdbx_description
1 polymer ?
#
loop_
_entity_poly.entity_id
_entity_poly.type
_entity_poly.pdbx_seq_one_letter_code
_entity_poly.pdbx_strand_id
1 'polypeptide(L)'
;MSTYYKHTKKETADVPFTFRCEQCMQESGLKFATIAGMQAEINSNFKNLDAKKQEKLNEIAHKNLVREVKETYRNATEKNIYSKVFKDECPHCHKPQSWAISGAKDQMFSTPIICIILGIIIGAGCYFFSGVDNNLTIALIAGGICFALAAGSLILNIAKIAVKKKQTANVLQKNVPVIEWNAVQNLLNEQA
;
A
#
# COMPACT_ATOMS: atom_id res chain seq x y z
N MET A 1 -21.89 18.24 24.92
CA MET A 1 -20.89 17.49 24.13
C MET A 1 -21.63 16.43 23.31
N SER A 2 -21.65 16.53 21.97
CA SER A 2 -22.21 15.47 21.13
C SER A 2 -21.20 14.33 21.04
N THR A 3 -21.62 13.10 21.31
CA THR A 3 -20.76 11.92 21.17
C THR A 3 -20.74 11.52 19.69
N TYR A 4 -19.59 11.65 19.03
CA TYR A 4 -19.40 11.22 17.66
C TYR A 4 -18.79 9.82 17.63
N TYR A 5 -19.43 8.91 16.91
CA TYR A 5 -18.96 7.55 16.65
C TYR A 5 -18.41 7.45 15.23
N LYS A 6 -17.18 6.95 15.13
CA LYS A 6 -16.50 6.65 13.86
C LYS A 6 -16.77 5.19 13.50
N HIS A 7 -17.45 4.97 12.38
CA HIS A 7 -17.73 3.64 11.84
C HIS A 7 -16.81 3.37 10.68
N THR A 8 -16.17 2.21 10.68
CA THR A 8 -15.22 1.86 9.62
C THR A 8 -15.44 0.45 9.10
N LYS A 9 -15.19 0.26 7.82
CA LYS A 9 -15.19 -1.06 7.19
C LYS A 9 -14.05 -1.17 6.20
N LYS A 10 -13.40 -2.32 6.18
CA LYS A 10 -12.35 -2.65 5.22
C LYS A 10 -12.65 -4.02 4.63
N GLU A 11 -12.68 -4.09 3.31
CA GLU A 11 -12.86 -5.34 2.59
C GLU A 11 -11.53 -5.81 1.99
N THR A 12 -11.38 -7.13 1.91
CA THR A 12 -10.17 -7.80 1.46
C THR A 12 -10.53 -8.97 0.55
N ALA A 13 -9.64 -9.29 -0.38
CA ALA A 13 -9.75 -10.47 -1.23
C ALA A 13 -8.40 -11.20 -1.27
N ASP A 14 -8.43 -12.52 -1.14
CA ASP A 14 -7.23 -13.35 -1.21
C ASP A 14 -7.03 -13.87 -2.64
N VAL A 15 -5.84 -13.63 -3.17
CA VAL A 15 -5.44 -14.06 -4.51
C VAL A 15 -4.35 -15.12 -4.40
N PRO A 16 -4.60 -16.36 -4.84
CA PRO A 16 -3.59 -17.40 -4.86
C PRO A 16 -2.50 -17.07 -5.89
N PHE A 17 -1.26 -17.41 -5.58
CA PHE A 17 -0.13 -17.29 -6.49
C PHE A 17 0.97 -18.29 -6.18
N THR A 18 1.77 -18.61 -7.19
CA THR A 18 2.97 -19.44 -7.08
C THR A 18 4.11 -18.79 -7.84
N PHE A 19 5.35 -19.13 -7.51
CA PHE A 19 6.51 -18.76 -8.31
C PHE A 19 7.62 -19.78 -8.16
N ARG A 20 8.42 -19.91 -9.22
CA ARG A 20 9.67 -20.66 -9.18
C ARG A 20 10.81 -19.75 -8.76
N CYS A 21 11.50 -20.10 -7.68
CA CYS A 21 12.60 -19.31 -7.16
C CYS A 21 13.73 -19.16 -8.18
N GLU A 22 14.18 -17.94 -8.44
CA GLU A 22 15.25 -17.60 -9.39
C GLU A 22 16.64 -18.05 -8.91
N GLN A 23 16.78 -18.36 -7.62
CA GLN A 23 18.06 -18.69 -6.98
C GLN A 23 18.22 -20.21 -6.76
N CYS A 24 17.25 -20.86 -6.11
CA CYS A 24 17.31 -22.30 -5.84
C CYS A 24 16.48 -23.14 -6.82
N MET A 25 15.75 -22.52 -7.76
CA MET A 25 14.92 -23.18 -8.77
C MET A 25 13.81 -24.08 -8.25
N GLN A 26 13.52 -24.01 -6.93
CA GLN A 26 12.41 -24.71 -6.29
C GLN A 26 11.13 -23.89 -6.37
N GLU A 27 10.00 -24.59 -6.46
CA GLU A 27 8.68 -23.98 -6.42
C GLU A 27 8.37 -23.42 -5.03
N SER A 28 7.75 -22.24 -4.98
CA SER A 28 7.35 -21.58 -3.74
C SER A 28 6.25 -22.33 -2.97
N GLY A 29 5.57 -23.26 -3.63
CA GLY A 29 4.27 -23.75 -3.19
C GLY A 29 3.18 -22.68 -3.33
N LEU A 30 1.94 -23.06 -3.05
CA LEU A 30 0.79 -22.17 -3.07
C LEU A 30 0.92 -21.09 -1.98
N LYS A 31 0.84 -19.83 -2.39
CA LYS A 31 0.80 -18.67 -1.50
C LYS A 31 -0.46 -17.86 -1.74
N PHE A 32 -0.85 -17.05 -0.76
CA PHE A 32 -2.00 -16.17 -0.86
C PHE A 32 -1.55 -14.73 -0.63
N ALA A 33 -2.01 -13.83 -1.50
CA ALA A 33 -1.84 -12.40 -1.38
C ALA A 33 -3.18 -11.77 -1.03
N THR A 34 -3.26 -11.15 0.16
CA THR A 34 -4.46 -10.43 0.59
C THR A 34 -4.44 -9.02 0.04
N ILE A 35 -5.26 -8.76 -0.98
CA ILE A 35 -5.52 -7.42 -1.52
C ILE A 35 -6.54 -6.75 -0.62
N ALA A 36 -6.29 -5.50 -0.26
CA ALA A 36 -7.07 -4.77 0.73
C ALA A 36 -7.47 -3.40 0.18
N GLY A 37 -8.78 -3.15 0.09
CA GLY A 37 -9.28 -1.82 -0.28
C GLY A 37 -8.97 -0.77 0.79
N MET A 38 -9.03 0.50 0.38
CA MET A 38 -8.98 1.63 1.31
C MET A 38 -10.11 1.53 2.34
N GLN A 39 -9.80 1.79 3.61
CA GLN A 39 -10.79 1.75 4.70
C GLN A 39 -11.90 2.79 4.43
N ALA A 40 -13.14 2.31 4.38
CA ALA A 40 -14.31 3.17 4.30
C ALA A 40 -14.66 3.67 5.69
N GLU A 41 -15.05 4.94 5.80
CA GLU A 41 -15.35 5.59 7.07
C GLU A 41 -16.60 6.46 6.97
N ILE A 42 -17.50 6.34 7.95
CA ILE A 42 -18.68 7.21 8.10
C ILE A 42 -18.77 7.63 9.57
N ASN A 43 -18.95 8.94 9.79
CA ASN A 43 -19.17 9.49 11.12
C ASN A 43 -20.68 9.59 11.41
N SER A 44 -21.08 9.25 12.64
CA SER A 44 -22.47 9.32 13.09
C SER A 44 -22.55 9.73 14.55
N ASN A 45 -23.61 10.43 14.95
CA ASN A 45 -23.90 10.71 16.36
C ASN A 45 -24.44 9.48 17.10
N PHE A 46 -24.67 8.37 16.39
CA PHE A 46 -25.24 7.14 16.94
C PHE A 46 -24.21 6.02 16.98
N LYS A 47 -24.26 5.26 18.08
CA LYS A 47 -23.40 4.10 18.32
C LYS A 47 -23.58 2.99 17.28
N ASN A 48 -24.76 2.90 16.66
CA ASN A 48 -25.05 1.99 15.56
C ASN A 48 -25.45 2.81 14.33
N LEU A 49 -25.08 2.32 13.14
CA LEU A 49 -25.55 2.89 11.89
C LEU A 49 -26.98 2.41 11.59
N ASP A 50 -27.80 3.32 11.05
CA ASP A 50 -29.04 2.92 10.38
C ASP A 50 -28.73 2.10 9.12
N ALA A 51 -29.71 1.31 8.66
CA ALA A 51 -29.54 0.38 7.55
C ALA A 51 -28.99 1.07 6.28
N LYS A 52 -29.46 2.29 5.97
CA LYS A 52 -29.03 3.05 4.80
C LYS A 52 -27.57 3.49 4.90
N LYS A 53 -27.12 3.94 6.07
CA LYS A 53 -25.70 4.29 6.29
C LYS A 53 -24.80 3.05 6.32
N GLN A 54 -25.29 1.94 6.86
CA GLN A 54 -24.56 0.68 6.85
C GLN A 54 -24.37 0.16 5.42
N GLU A 55 -25.42 0.23 4.60
CA GLU A 55 -25.37 -0.12 3.18
C GLU A 55 -24.38 0.79 2.43
N LYS A 56 -24.43 2.11 2.66
CA LYS A 56 -23.45 3.04 2.08
C LYS A 56 -22.01 2.74 2.51
N LEU A 57 -21.79 2.39 3.78
CA LEU A 57 -20.46 2.00 4.28
C LEU A 57 -19.97 0.73 3.59
N ASN A 58 -20.85 -0.24 3.38
CA ASN A 58 -20.55 -1.48 2.65
C ASN A 58 -20.22 -1.19 1.19
N GLU A 59 -21.03 -0.36 0.52
CA GLU A 59 -20.83 0.00 -0.89
C GLU A 59 -19.48 0.70 -1.11
N ILE A 60 -19.11 1.65 -0.23
CA ILE A 60 -17.82 2.34 -0.32
C ILE A 60 -16.66 1.36 -0.08
N ALA A 61 -16.75 0.49 0.93
CA ALA A 61 -15.71 -0.49 1.21
C ALA A 61 -15.52 -1.46 0.04
N HIS A 62 -16.63 -1.89 -0.55
CA HIS A 62 -16.64 -2.78 -1.71
C HIS A 62 -16.04 -2.12 -2.95
N LYS A 63 -16.51 -0.91 -3.31
CA LYS A 63 -15.94 -0.13 -4.42
C LYS A 63 -14.44 0.11 -4.26
N ASN A 64 -13.99 0.37 -3.03
CA ASN A 64 -12.57 0.52 -2.73
C ASN A 64 -11.77 -0.77 -2.97
N LEU A 65 -12.32 -1.93 -2.60
CA LEU A 65 -11.70 -3.22 -2.89
C LEU A 65 -11.66 -3.51 -4.40
N VAL A 66 -12.78 -3.33 -5.11
CA VAL A 66 -12.88 -3.55 -6.57
C VAL A 66 -11.86 -2.70 -7.31
N ARG A 67 -11.73 -1.42 -6.95
CA ARG A 67 -10.72 -0.51 -7.52
C ARG A 67 -9.30 -1.04 -7.30
N GLU A 68 -8.98 -1.44 -6.08
CA GLU A 68 -7.64 -1.92 -5.72
C GLU A 68 -7.29 -3.24 -6.43
N VAL A 69 -8.25 -4.18 -6.54
CA VAL A 69 -8.07 -5.45 -7.25
C VAL A 69 -7.82 -5.19 -8.74
N LYS A 70 -8.62 -4.34 -9.39
CA LYS A 70 -8.43 -3.98 -10.81
C LYS A 70 -7.12 -3.27 -11.06
N GLU A 71 -6.73 -2.36 -10.17
CA GLU A 71 -5.45 -1.66 -10.28
C GLU A 71 -4.27 -2.62 -10.11
N THR A 72 -4.34 -3.52 -9.13
CA THR A 72 -3.31 -4.55 -8.90
C THR A 72 -3.23 -5.52 -10.08
N TYR A 73 -4.37 -5.96 -10.63
CA TYR A 73 -4.45 -6.78 -11.83
C TYR A 73 -3.78 -6.09 -13.02
N ARG A 74 -4.21 -4.87 -13.34
CA ARG A 74 -3.68 -4.08 -14.46
C ARG A 74 -2.18 -3.84 -14.33
N ASN A 75 -1.71 -3.50 -13.13
CA ASN A 75 -0.28 -3.29 -12.90
C ASN A 75 0.52 -4.57 -13.12
N ALA A 76 0.02 -5.72 -12.65
CA ALA A 76 0.69 -7.00 -12.82
C ALA A 76 0.67 -7.49 -14.28
N THR A 77 -0.48 -7.42 -14.97
CA THR A 77 -0.66 -7.99 -16.32
C THR A 77 -0.14 -7.07 -17.43
N GLU A 78 -0.39 -5.76 -17.36
CA GLU A 78 -0.03 -4.83 -18.44
C GLU A 78 1.35 -4.21 -18.21
N LYS A 79 1.72 -3.94 -16.96
CA LYS A 79 2.94 -3.18 -16.64
C LYS A 79 4.06 -4.04 -16.03
N ASN A 80 3.79 -5.30 -15.71
CA ASN A 80 4.71 -6.16 -14.95
C ASN A 80 5.17 -5.52 -13.62
N ILE A 81 4.28 -4.75 -12.98
CA ILE A 81 4.47 -4.14 -11.67
C ILE A 81 3.71 -4.97 -10.65
N TYR A 82 4.44 -5.70 -9.82
CA TYR A 82 3.87 -6.60 -8.83
C TYR A 82 3.75 -5.92 -7.47
N SER A 83 2.53 -5.81 -6.95
CA SER A 83 2.27 -5.21 -5.64
C SER A 83 3.01 -5.95 -4.51
N LYS A 84 3.42 -5.23 -3.46
CA LYS A 84 4.13 -5.81 -2.30
C LYS A 84 3.29 -6.83 -1.50
N VAL A 85 1.98 -6.90 -1.75
CA VAL A 85 1.12 -7.96 -1.18
C VAL A 85 1.53 -9.36 -1.65
N PHE A 86 2.14 -9.46 -2.83
CA PHE A 86 2.76 -10.69 -3.34
C PHE A 86 4.15 -10.83 -2.72
N LYS A 87 4.24 -11.62 -1.63
CA LYS A 87 5.51 -11.84 -0.92
C LYS A 87 6.54 -12.50 -1.84
N ASP A 88 7.66 -11.81 -2.01
CA ASP A 88 8.73 -12.18 -2.95
C ASP A 88 9.84 -13.01 -2.32
N GLU A 89 9.72 -13.37 -1.05
CA GLU A 89 10.71 -14.21 -0.38
C GLU A 89 10.46 -15.69 -0.67
N CYS A 90 11.48 -16.38 -1.16
CA CYS A 90 11.45 -17.83 -1.36
C CYS A 90 11.41 -18.54 0.00
N PRO A 91 10.47 -19.48 0.24
CA PRO A 91 10.39 -20.19 1.52
C PRO A 91 11.56 -21.15 1.78
N HIS A 92 12.31 -21.53 0.74
CA HIS A 92 13.39 -22.51 0.85
C HIS A 92 14.76 -21.88 1.08
N CYS A 93 15.05 -20.76 0.40
CA CYS A 93 16.36 -20.10 0.47
C CYS A 93 16.31 -18.67 1.04
N HIS A 94 15.12 -18.17 1.37
CA HIS A 94 14.89 -16.84 1.95
C HIS A 94 15.45 -15.68 1.12
N LYS A 95 15.64 -15.91 -0.20
CA LYS A 95 16.09 -14.87 -1.14
C LYS A 95 14.90 -14.17 -1.78
N PRO A 96 14.99 -12.84 -2.00
CA PRO A 96 13.98 -12.08 -2.73
C PRO A 96 13.99 -12.44 -4.21
N GLN A 97 12.87 -12.19 -4.89
CA GLN A 97 12.76 -12.40 -6.34
C GLN A 97 12.90 -11.08 -7.12
N SER A 98 13.45 -11.14 -8.34
CA SER A 98 13.75 -9.95 -9.14
C SER A 98 12.50 -9.18 -9.57
N TRP A 99 11.39 -9.88 -9.81
CA TRP A 99 10.12 -9.26 -10.23
C TRP A 99 9.55 -8.29 -9.19
N ALA A 100 9.82 -8.50 -7.91
CA ALA A 100 9.33 -7.65 -6.82
C ALA A 100 10.00 -6.27 -6.75
N ILE A 101 11.10 -6.08 -7.50
CA ILE A 101 11.79 -4.79 -7.60
C ILE A 101 10.89 -3.76 -8.29
N SER A 102 10.05 -4.18 -9.25
CA SER A 102 9.14 -3.30 -9.99
C SER A 102 8.15 -2.59 -9.06
N GLY A 103 7.40 -3.33 -8.24
CA GLY A 103 6.48 -2.75 -7.26
C GLY A 103 7.18 -2.03 -6.11
N ALA A 104 8.39 -2.45 -5.75
CA ALA A 104 9.19 -1.71 -4.78
C ALA A 104 9.57 -0.31 -5.29
N LYS A 105 9.91 -0.19 -6.58
CA LYS A 105 10.19 1.10 -7.24
C LYS A 105 8.95 1.97 -7.38
N ASP A 106 7.84 1.38 -7.80
CA ASP A 106 6.56 2.07 -7.97
C ASP A 106 6.12 2.74 -6.66
N GLN A 107 6.25 2.01 -5.54
CA GLN A 107 5.89 2.52 -4.21
C GLN A 107 7.03 3.27 -3.50
N MET A 108 8.17 3.52 -4.15
CA MET A 108 9.36 4.10 -3.49
C MET A 108 9.09 5.51 -2.94
N PHE A 109 8.23 6.28 -3.60
CA PHE A 109 7.88 7.65 -3.23
C PHE A 109 6.62 7.78 -2.36
N SER A 110 5.85 6.69 -2.17
CA SER A 110 4.57 6.75 -1.44
C SER A 110 4.74 7.33 -0.02
N THR A 111 5.67 6.78 0.78
CA THR A 111 5.93 7.27 2.14
C THR A 111 6.52 8.70 2.16
N PRO A 112 7.57 9.03 1.37
CA PRO A 112 8.06 10.40 1.29
C PRO A 112 6.99 11.44 0.95
N ILE A 113 6.12 11.14 -0.03
CA ILE A 113 5.05 12.06 -0.45
C ILE A 113 4.07 12.31 0.70
N ILE A 114 3.66 11.26 1.43
CA ILE A 114 2.80 11.39 2.61
C ILE A 114 3.46 12.27 3.68
N CYS A 115 4.75 12.06 3.96
CA CYS A 115 5.49 12.88 4.93
C CYS A 115 5.56 14.35 4.50
N ILE A 116 5.75 14.64 3.21
CA ILE A 116 5.75 16.02 2.69
C ILE A 116 4.37 16.68 2.87
N ILE A 117 3.30 15.98 2.50
CA ILE A 117 1.93 16.49 2.64
C ILE A 117 1.62 16.78 4.12
N LEU A 118 1.96 15.85 5.02
CA LEU A 118 1.80 16.04 6.46
C LEU A 118 2.64 17.22 6.97
N GLY A 119 3.87 17.37 6.49
CA GLY A 119 4.73 18.50 6.84
C GLY A 119 4.12 19.85 6.46
N ILE A 120 3.51 19.95 5.29
CA ILE A 120 2.82 21.16 4.83
C ILE A 120 1.60 21.46 5.72
N ILE A 121 0.77 20.45 5.99
CA ILE A 121 -0.44 20.61 6.82
C ILE A 121 -0.06 21.01 8.25
N ILE A 122 0.90 20.33 8.87
CA ILE A 122 1.35 20.60 10.24
C ILE A 122 2.04 21.96 10.29
N GLY A 123 2.92 22.27 9.34
CA GLY A 123 3.61 23.56 9.27
C GLY A 123 2.64 24.73 9.17
N ALA A 124 1.67 24.65 8.25
CA ALA A 124 0.62 25.66 8.12
C ALA A 124 -0.24 25.74 9.38
N GLY A 125 -0.62 24.59 9.95
CA GLY A 125 -1.38 24.53 11.20
C GLY A 125 -0.67 25.22 12.36
N CYS A 126 0.62 24.95 12.56
CA CYS A 126 1.44 25.60 13.56
C CYS A 126 1.59 27.11 13.29
N TYR A 127 1.69 27.53 12.03
CA TYR A 127 1.81 28.95 11.70
C TYR A 127 0.52 29.72 12.05
N PHE A 128 -0.64 29.21 11.64
CA PHE A 128 -1.92 29.91 11.78
C PHE A 128 -2.60 29.74 13.15
N PHE A 129 -2.37 28.62 13.85
CA PHE A 129 -3.18 28.24 15.02
C PHE A 129 -2.39 28.06 16.33
N SER A 130 -1.06 28.22 16.33
CA SER A 130 -0.27 27.98 17.55
C SER A 130 -0.43 29.08 18.61
N GLY A 131 -0.84 30.29 18.23
CA GLY A 131 -1.11 31.39 19.17
C GLY A 131 0.12 31.85 19.98
N VAL A 132 1.33 31.49 19.55
CA VAL A 132 2.60 31.85 20.19
C VAL A 132 3.40 32.80 19.31
N ASP A 133 4.14 33.72 19.93
CA ASP A 133 4.90 34.78 19.24
C ASP A 133 5.96 34.24 18.26
N ASN A 134 6.44 33.01 18.49
CA ASN A 134 7.42 32.32 17.64
C ASN A 134 6.76 31.32 16.65
N ASN A 135 5.51 31.55 16.25
CA ASN A 135 4.75 30.66 15.37
C ASN A 135 5.49 30.27 14.07
N LEU A 136 6.22 31.21 13.45
CA LEU A 136 7.02 30.95 12.25
C LEU A 136 8.15 29.96 12.50
N THR A 137 8.90 30.14 13.59
CA THR A 137 10.00 29.25 13.97
C THR A 137 9.49 27.85 14.27
N ILE A 138 8.36 27.74 14.99
CA ILE A 138 7.74 26.45 15.32
C ILE A 138 7.23 25.76 14.05
N ALA A 139 6.59 26.50 13.14
CA ALA A 139 6.14 25.98 11.86
C ALA A 139 7.30 25.44 11.00
N LEU A 140 8.41 26.17 10.94
CA LEU A 140 9.61 25.75 10.21
C LEU A 140 10.24 24.50 10.83
N ILE A 141 10.33 24.41 12.16
CA ILE A 141 10.85 23.23 12.85
C ILE A 141 9.94 22.02 12.60
N ALA A 142 8.63 22.18 12.80
CA ALA A 142 7.66 21.09 12.63
C ALA A 142 7.60 20.59 11.18
N GLY A 143 7.58 21.51 10.21
CA GLY A 143 7.69 21.18 8.79
C GLY A 143 9.03 20.52 8.46
N GLY A 144 10.14 21.08 8.97
CA GLY A 144 11.50 20.59 8.77
C GLY A 144 11.69 19.14 9.23
N ILE A 145 11.10 18.75 10.37
CA ILE A 145 11.11 17.36 10.83
C ILE A 145 10.43 16.43 9.81
N CYS A 146 9.28 16.83 9.27
CA CYS A 146 8.56 16.03 8.29
C CYS A 146 9.35 15.89 6.98
N PHE A 147 10.04 16.94 6.53
CA PHE A 147 10.94 16.86 5.37
C PHE A 147 12.16 15.96 5.62
N ALA A 148 12.75 16.02 6.83
CA ALA A 148 13.84 15.14 7.21
C ALA A 148 13.39 13.66 7.23
N LEU A 149 12.20 13.38 7.74
CA LEU A 149 11.59 12.05 7.70
C LEU A 149 11.31 11.59 6.26
N ALA A 150 10.81 12.49 5.40
CA ALA A 150 10.59 12.19 3.99
C ALA A 150 11.91 11.77 3.30
N ALA A 151 12.97 12.56 3.47
CA ALA A 151 14.30 12.25 2.92
C ALA A 151 14.87 10.93 3.48
N GLY A 152 14.79 10.73 4.80
CA GLY A 152 15.23 9.48 5.45
C GLY A 152 14.48 8.25 4.93
N SER A 153 13.16 8.33 4.80
CA SER A 153 12.33 7.24 4.27
C SER A 153 12.66 6.91 2.82
N LEU A 154 12.95 7.92 1.98
CA LEU A 154 13.36 7.74 0.60
C LEU A 154 14.70 7.02 0.51
N ILE A 155 15.70 7.44 1.31
CA ILE A 155 17.01 6.79 1.38
C ILE A 155 16.88 5.33 1.78
N LEU A 156 16.05 5.02 2.79
CA LEU A 156 15.79 3.65 3.22
C LEU A 156 15.13 2.80 2.12
N ASN A 157 14.17 3.38 1.36
CA ASN A 157 13.53 2.68 0.26
C ASN A 157 14.52 2.39 -0.89
N ILE A 158 15.36 3.37 -1.25
CA ILE A 158 16.43 3.21 -2.25
C ILE A 158 17.40 2.11 -1.81
N ALA A 159 17.84 2.14 -0.55
CA ALA A 159 18.76 1.14 -0.01
C ALA A 159 18.16 -0.28 -0.06
N LYS A 160 16.90 -0.44 0.36
CA LYS A 160 16.18 -1.73 0.27
C LYS A 160 16.11 -2.24 -1.17
N ILE A 161 15.79 -1.37 -2.12
CA ILE A 161 15.75 -1.73 -3.55
C ILE A 161 17.14 -2.12 -4.06
N ALA A 162 18.19 -1.39 -3.67
CA ALA A 162 19.56 -1.67 -4.06
C ALA A 162 20.05 -3.03 -3.52
N VAL A 163 19.73 -3.35 -2.27
CA VAL A 163 20.02 -4.67 -1.67
C VAL A 163 19.32 -5.78 -2.44
N LYS A 164 18.02 -5.64 -2.71
CA LYS A 164 17.27 -6.63 -3.50
C LYS A 164 17.88 -6.79 -4.89
N LYS A 165 18.16 -5.68 -5.59
CA LYS A 165 18.80 -5.69 -6.91
C LYS A 165 20.15 -6.41 -6.91
N LYS A 166 20.97 -6.21 -5.87
CA LYS A 166 22.25 -6.91 -5.72
C LYS A 166 22.06 -8.42 -5.51
N GLN A 167 21.10 -8.81 -4.67
CA GLN A 167 20.82 -10.22 -4.38
C GLN A 167 20.22 -10.97 -5.58
N THR A 168 19.54 -10.26 -6.48
CA THR A 168 18.95 -10.82 -7.70
C THR A 168 19.75 -10.51 -8.96
N ALA A 169 20.97 -9.98 -8.86
CA ALA A 169 21.75 -9.56 -10.02
C ALA A 169 22.28 -10.75 -10.84
N ASN A 170 22.68 -11.82 -10.15
CA ASN A 170 23.35 -12.98 -10.74
C ASN A 170 22.41 -14.17 -10.95
N VAL A 171 21.10 -13.95 -10.97
CA VAL A 171 20.13 -15.03 -11.25
C VAL A 171 20.24 -15.41 -12.72
N LEU A 172 20.34 -16.73 -12.97
CA LEU A 172 20.47 -17.27 -14.33
C LEU A 172 19.17 -17.11 -15.13
N GLN A 173 18.03 -17.18 -14.44
CA GLN A 173 16.71 -17.05 -15.04
C GLN A 173 15.85 -16.12 -14.18
N LYS A 174 15.16 -15.18 -14.84
CA LYS A 174 14.18 -14.30 -14.21
C LYS A 174 12.80 -14.91 -14.40
N ASN A 175 12.22 -15.40 -13.33
CA ASN A 175 10.91 -16.03 -13.33
C ASN A 175 9.88 -15.03 -12.81
N VAL A 176 8.70 -14.98 -13.41
CA VAL A 176 7.58 -14.16 -12.91
C VAL A 176 6.61 -15.05 -12.12
N PRO A 177 5.88 -14.50 -11.15
CA PRO A 177 4.87 -15.27 -10.42
C PRO A 177 3.68 -15.57 -11.32
N VAL A 178 3.10 -16.75 -11.13
CA VAL A 178 1.80 -17.12 -11.71
C VAL A 178 0.74 -16.73 -10.68
N ILE A 179 -0.13 -15.79 -11.05
CA ILE A 179 -1.17 -15.26 -10.18
C ILE A 179 -2.53 -15.78 -10.67
N GLU A 180 -3.30 -16.39 -9.77
CA GLU A 180 -4.59 -17.00 -10.08
C GLU A 180 -5.73 -15.97 -9.98
N TRP A 181 -5.82 -15.08 -10.97
CA TRP A 181 -6.83 -14.03 -11.03
C TRP A 181 -8.28 -14.54 -11.08
N ASN A 182 -8.48 -15.80 -11.46
CA ASN A 182 -9.79 -16.46 -11.43
C ASN A 182 -10.44 -16.40 -10.04
N ALA A 183 -9.64 -16.40 -8.96
CA ALA A 183 -10.13 -16.30 -7.59
C ALA A 183 -10.86 -14.98 -7.29
N VAL A 184 -10.62 -13.94 -8.09
CA VAL A 184 -11.22 -12.59 -7.95
C VAL A 184 -11.90 -12.12 -9.24
N GLN A 185 -12.25 -13.05 -10.13
CA GLN A 185 -12.84 -12.74 -11.43
C GLN A 185 -14.17 -11.98 -11.31
N ASN A 186 -14.95 -12.29 -10.28
CA ASN A 186 -16.19 -11.57 -9.97
C ASN A 186 -15.92 -10.07 -9.78
N LEU A 187 -14.90 -9.70 -8.99
CA LEU A 187 -14.54 -8.30 -8.75
C LEU A 187 -13.96 -7.62 -10.00
N LEU A 188 -13.24 -8.37 -10.85
CA LEU A 188 -12.68 -7.85 -12.09
C LEU A 188 -13.78 -7.53 -13.13
N ASN A 189 -14.86 -8.31 -13.15
CA ASN A 189 -15.97 -8.19 -14.10
C ASN A 189 -16.97 -7.09 -13.74
N GLU A 190 -16.96 -6.58 -12.51
CA GLU A 190 -17.87 -5.51 -12.11
C GLU A 190 -17.61 -4.24 -12.91
N GLN A 191 -18.63 -3.42 -13.18
CA GLN A 191 -18.43 -2.08 -13.74
C GLN A 191 -17.96 -1.15 -12.61
N ALA A 192 -16.92 -0.35 -12.88
CA ALA A 192 -16.38 0.61 -11.92
C ALA A 192 -17.29 1.83 -11.76
#